data_AF-A0A753B750-F1
#
_entry.id   AF-A0A753B750-F1
#
_cell.length_a   1.000
_cell.length_b   1.000
_cell.length_c   1.000
_cell.angle_alpha   90.00
_cell.angle_beta   90.00
_cell.angle_gamma   90.00
#
_symmetry.space_group_name_H-M   'P 1'
#
loop_
_entity.id
_entity.type
_entity.pdbx_description
1 polymer ?
#
loop_
_entity_poly.entity_id
_entity_poly.type
_entity_poly.pdbx_seq_one_letter_code
_entity_poly.pdbx_strand_id
1 'polypeptide(L)' 'SDYEETYRMLSDTELKPSGLVGNTDAERIIGARAMESAKKAFLDGLRPLVDDMLGSYLKVQWRLT' A
#
# COMPACT_ATOMS: atom_id res chain seq x y z
N SER A 1 -2.90 10.88 5.46
CA SER A 1 -2.93 9.42 5.30
C SER A 1 -1.71 9.00 4.49
N ASP A 2 -1.27 7.75 4.59
CA ASP A 2 -0.10 7.23 3.86
C ASP A 2 -0.22 7.44 2.34
N TYR A 3 -1.46 7.41 1.83
CA TYR A 3 -1.78 7.75 0.45
C TYR A 3 -1.38 9.20 0.12
N GLU A 4 -1.87 10.18 0.88
CA GLU A 4 -1.63 11.60 0.60
C GLU A 4 -0.15 11.97 0.70
N GLU A 5 0.55 11.39 1.67
CA GLU A 5 1.98 11.58 1.84
C GLU A 5 2.76 11.02 0.65
N THR A 6 2.46 9.77 0.25
CA THR A 6 3.10 9.13 -0.90
C THR A 6 2.76 9.85 -2.20
N TYR A 7 1.51 10.27 -2.38
CA TYR A 7 1.09 11.04 -3.54
C TYR A 7 1.85 12.36 -3.63
N ARG A 8 1.98 13.08 -2.50
CA ARG A 8 2.70 14.35 -2.47
C ARG A 8 4.19 14.16 -2.76
N MET A 9 4.81 13.13 -2.17
CA MET A 9 6.18 12.76 -2.45
C MET A 9 6.38 12.50 -3.95
N LEU A 10 5.57 11.63 -4.57
CA LEU A 10 5.66 11.30 -6.00
C LEU A 10 5.42 12.53 -6.90
N SER A 11 4.48 13.40 -6.52
CA SER A 11 4.25 14.67 -7.22
C SER A 11 5.48 15.58 -7.17
N ASP A 12 6.11 15.66 -6.00
CA ASP A 12 7.28 16.50 -5.78
C ASP A 12 8.56 15.96 -6.44
N THR A 13 8.73 14.63 -6.49
CA THR A 13 9.94 13.99 -7.03
C THR A 13 9.85 13.62 -8.51
N GLU A 14 8.66 13.34 -9.04
CA GLU A 14 8.47 12.85 -10.42
C GLU A 14 7.75 13.86 -11.31
N LEU A 15 6.62 14.43 -10.85
CA LEU A 15 5.79 15.30 -11.70
C LEU A 15 6.34 16.72 -11.81
N LYS A 16 6.74 17.34 -10.68
CA LYS A 16 7.30 18.70 -10.66
C LYS A 16 8.54 18.85 -11.54
N PRO A 17 9.57 17.98 -11.45
CA PRO A 17 10.76 18.10 -12.29
C PRO A 17 10.47 17.87 -13.77
N SER A 18 9.44 17.08 -14.09
CA SER A 18 9.03 16.77 -15.46
C SER A 18 8.04 17.79 -16.04
N GLY A 19 7.63 18.81 -15.27
CA GLY A 19 6.60 19.77 -15.70
C GLY A 19 5.22 19.16 -15.92
N LEU A 20 4.92 18.02 -15.28
CA LEU A 20 3.69 17.24 -15.47
C LEU A 20 2.63 17.50 -14.39
N VAL A 21 2.85 18.47 -13.50
CA VAL A 21 1.81 18.89 -12.54
C VAL A 21 0.61 19.47 -13.29
N GLY A 22 -0.59 18.99 -12.97
CA GLY A 22 -1.81 19.32 -13.72
C GLY A 22 -2.07 18.43 -14.94
N ASN A 23 -1.15 17.51 -15.27
CA ASN A 23 -1.43 16.47 -16.26
C ASN A 23 -2.25 15.35 -15.61
N THR A 24 -3.54 15.28 -15.95
CA THR A 24 -4.49 14.34 -15.36
C THR A 24 -4.07 12.87 -15.48
N ASP A 25 -3.43 12.48 -16.59
CA ASP A 25 -2.98 11.10 -16.76
C ASP A 25 -1.77 10.78 -15.89
N ALA A 26 -0.82 11.70 -15.79
CA ALA A 26 0.35 11.54 -14.92
C ALA A 26 -0.07 11.51 -13.44
N GLU A 27 -0.97 12.40 -13.04
CA GLU A 27 -1.55 12.44 -11.69
C GLU A 27 -2.34 11.16 -11.36
N ARG A 28 -3.12 10.64 -12.31
CA ARG A 28 -3.81 9.35 -12.16
C ARG A 28 -2.84 8.19 -11.94
N ILE A 29 -1.72 8.17 -12.67
CA ILE A 29 -0.71 7.11 -12.54
C ILE A 29 -0.04 7.15 -11.16
N ILE A 30 0.40 8.32 -10.69
CA ILE A 30 1.02 8.41 -9.36
C ILE A 30 0.00 8.21 -8.24
N GLY A 31 -1.27 8.57 -8.44
CA GLY A 31 -2.38 8.26 -7.54
C GLY A 31 -2.59 6.77 -7.36
N ALA A 32 -2.63 6.00 -8.45
CA ALA A 32 -2.72 4.54 -8.37
C ALA A 32 -1.52 3.94 -7.60
N ARG A 33 -0.30 4.43 -7.85
CA ARG A 33 0.90 3.99 -7.13
C ARG A 33 0.87 4.35 -5.63
N ALA A 34 0.42 5.55 -5.30
CA ALA A 34 0.25 5.97 -3.90
C ALA A 34 -0.80 5.11 -3.17
N MET A 35 -1.90 4.76 -3.85
CA MET A 35 -2.93 3.88 -3.28
C MET A 35 -2.42 2.46 -3.07
N GLU A 36 -1.66 1.91 -4.02
CA GLU A 36 -1.03 0.60 -3.87
C GLU A 36 -0.04 0.58 -2.69
N SER A 37 0.77 1.63 -2.56
CA SER A 37 1.71 1.79 -1.45
C SER A 37 0.99 1.86 -0.09
N ALA A 38 -0.05 2.68 0.03
CA ALA A 38 -0.85 2.79 1.25
C ALA A 38 -1.56 1.48 1.60
N LYS A 39 -2.10 0.78 0.59
CA LYS A 39 -2.72 -0.54 0.78
C LYS A 39 -1.72 -1.56 1.33
N LYS A 40 -0.49 -1.56 0.80
CA LYS A 40 0.56 -2.46 1.28
C LYS A 40 0.90 -2.17 2.74
N ALA A 41 1.15 -0.91 3.10
CA ALA A 41 1.45 -0.52 4.48
C ALA A 41 0.31 -0.90 5.44
N PHE A 42 -0.94 -0.69 5.02
CA PHE A 42 -2.12 -1.08 5.78
C PHE A 42 -2.19 -2.60 6.01
N LEU A 43 -1.98 -3.41 4.96
CA LEU A 43 -1.99 -4.87 5.07
C LEU A 43 -0.82 -5.39 5.91
N ASP A 44 0.35 -4.75 5.82
CA ASP A 44 1.51 -5.08 6.66
C ASP A 44 1.22 -4.80 8.13
N GLY A 45 0.47 -3.74 8.44
CA GLY A 45 -0.03 -3.45 9.80
C GLY A 45 -1.11 -4.43 10.27
N LEU A 46 -1.96 -4.95 9.38
CA LEU A 46 -2.98 -5.95 9.72
C LEU A 46 -2.40 -7.34 9.94
N ARG A 47 -1.34 -7.70 9.23
CA ARG A 47 -0.76 -9.05 9.27
C ARG A 47 -0.46 -9.56 10.68
N PRO A 48 0.26 -8.82 11.56
CA PRO A 48 0.52 -9.30 12.91
C PRO A 48 -0.76 -9.44 13.75
N LEU A 49 -1.77 -8.60 13.52
CA LEU A 49 -3.06 -8.70 14.23
C LEU A 49 -3.83 -9.95 13.82
N VAL A 50 -3.82 -10.26 12.51
CA VAL A 50 -4.43 -11.49 11.98
C VAL A 50 -3.67 -12.72 12.47
N ASP A 51 -2.34 -12.68 12.49
CA ASP A 51 -1.53 -13.80 12.97
C ASP A 51 -1.75 -14.06 14.48
N ASP A 52 -1.90 -13.01 15.30
CA ASP A 52 -2.21 -13.14 16.73
C ASP A 52 -3.61 -13.73 16.95
N MET A 53 -4.62 -13.23 16.23
CA MET A 53 -6.01 -13.65 16.42
C MET A 53 -6.33 -15.01 15.79
N LEU A 54 -5.78 -15.28 14.60
CA LEU A 54 -6.18 -16.42 13.75
C LEU A 54 -5.04 -17.39 13.44
N GLY A 55 -3.80 -17.07 13.78
CA GLY A 55 -2.63 -17.86 13.37
C GLY A 55 -2.62 -19.31 13.88
N SER A 56 -3.28 -19.60 15.00
CA SER A 56 -3.43 -20.97 15.50
C SER A 56 -4.44 -21.80 14.70
N TYR A 57 -5.51 -21.16 14.19
CA TYR A 57 -6.56 -21.78 13.39
C TYR A 57 -6.14 -22.00 11.93
N LEU A 58 -5.23 -21.17 11.43
CA LEU A 58 -4.72 -21.25 10.06
C LEU A 58 -3.59 -22.28 9.87
N LYS A 59 -3.11 -22.90 10.95
CA LYS A 59 -2.12 -23.99 10.89
C LYS A 59 -2.78 -25.30 10.46
N VAL A 60 -2.14 -26.00 9.52
CA VAL A 60 -2.54 -27.37 9.16
C VAL A 60 -2.38 -28.26 10.39
N GLN A 61 -3.51 -28.76 10.93
CA GLN A 61 -3.49 -29.80 11.94
C GLN A 61 -3.25 -31.14 11.26
N TRP A 62 -2.00 -31.61 11.26
CA TRP A 62 -1.71 -33.00 10.95
C TRP A 62 -2.32 -33.87 12.06
N ARG A 63 -3.50 -34.43 11.81
CA ARG A 63 -4.00 -35.55 12.62
C ARG A 63 -3.13 -36.75 12.26
N LEU A 64 -2.32 -37.21 13.21
CA LEU A 64 -1.67 -38.51 13.12
C LEU A 64 -2.77 -39.58 13.17
N THR A 65 -3.21 -40.03 12.01
CA THR A 65 -3.92 -41.31 11.81
C THR A 65 -2.93 -42.42 11.56
#